data_AF-V4KN11-F1
#
_entry.id   AF-V4KN11-F1
#
_cell.length_a   1.000
_cell.length_b   1.000
_cell.length_c   1.000
_cell.angle_alpha   90.00
_cell.angle_beta   90.00
_cell.angle_gamma   90.00
#
_symmetry.space_group_name_H-M   'P 1'
#
loop_
_entity.id
_entity.type
_entity.pdbx_description
1 polymer ?
#
loop_
_entity_poly.entity_id
_entity_poly.type
_entity_poly.pdbx_seq_one_letter_code
_entity_poly.pdbx_strand_id
1 'polypeptide(L)'
;VTAFSSAVALVVHFFVCWLFVDGLKLGVVGTMATVSISWWVNVLILLAYSTCGGCPLTWTAFSSEAFTGLWEFLKLSASSGVMLCLENWYYRILIIMTGNLENARIAVDSLSICMSINGWEMMIPLAFFAGTGVRVANELGAGNGKGARFATIVSVTQSLIIGLFFWVIIMLFHNQIAWIFSSSEEVLMAVNKLSILLALTILLNSVQPVLSGVAVGSGWQSYVAYINLGCYYCIGVPLGFLMGWVFKFGVMGIWAGMIFGGTAVQTMILGFITMRCDWEKEAQKATARVNKWSNTIK
;
A
#
# COMPACT_ATOMS: atom_id res chain seq x y z
N VAL A 1 18.06 -3.32 -11.09
CA VAL A 1 18.60 -2.06 -10.55
C VAL A 1 17.92 -1.66 -9.26
N THR A 2 16.59 -1.48 -9.24
CA THR A 2 15.87 -1.07 -8.03
C THR A 2 16.13 -1.98 -6.83
N ALA A 3 16.02 -3.31 -7.01
CA ALA A 3 16.33 -4.27 -5.94
C ALA A 3 17.79 -4.18 -5.44
N PHE A 4 18.74 -3.98 -6.35
CA PHE A 4 20.15 -3.79 -6.02
C PHE A 4 20.38 -2.49 -5.24
N SER A 5 19.80 -1.38 -5.69
CA SER A 5 19.82 -0.09 -5.00
C SER A 5 19.28 -0.22 -3.58
N SER A 6 18.12 -0.85 -3.41
CA SER A 6 17.53 -1.08 -2.09
C SER A 6 18.40 -1.95 -1.19
N ALA A 7 19.06 -2.98 -1.74
CA ALA A 7 19.98 -3.83 -0.97
C ALA A 7 21.22 -3.04 -0.49
N VAL A 8 21.81 -2.21 -1.36
CA VAL A 8 22.93 -1.34 -0.98
C VAL A 8 22.48 -0.33 0.08
N ALA A 9 21.34 0.32 -0.12
CA ALA A 9 20.79 1.26 0.84
C ALA A 9 20.51 0.60 2.20
N LEU A 10 20.07 -0.66 2.23
CA LEU A 10 19.87 -1.40 3.49
C LEU A 10 21.19 -1.66 4.22
N VAL A 11 22.25 -2.08 3.50
CA VAL A 11 23.58 -2.29 4.10
C VAL A 11 24.14 -0.97 4.66
N VAL A 12 24.00 0.12 3.89
CA VAL A 12 24.39 1.46 4.36
C VAL A 12 23.56 1.88 5.57
N HIS A 13 22.25 1.60 5.56
CA HIS A 13 21.36 1.91 6.68
C HIS A 13 21.82 1.23 7.97
N PHE A 14 22.14 -0.07 7.93
CA PHE A 14 22.67 -0.79 9.09
C PHE A 14 23.95 -0.13 9.63
N PHE A 15 24.89 0.19 8.73
CA PHE A 15 26.15 0.81 9.13
C PHE A 15 25.95 2.21 9.75
N VAL A 16 25.13 3.05 9.12
CA VAL A 16 24.86 4.42 9.58
C VAL A 16 24.08 4.40 10.89
N CYS A 17 23.13 3.47 11.07
CA CYS A 17 22.44 3.25 12.34
C CYS A 17 23.41 2.90 13.46
N TRP A 18 24.26 1.89 13.27
CA TRP A 18 25.28 1.53 14.25
C TRP A 18 26.19 2.71 14.58
N LEU A 19 26.68 3.43 13.56
CA LEU A 19 27.58 4.56 13.75
C LEU A 19 26.90 5.72 14.49
N PHE A 20 25.68 6.12 14.11
CA PHE A 20 25.04 7.32 14.66
C PHE A 20 24.40 7.07 16.03
N VAL A 21 23.87 5.86 16.25
CA VAL A 21 23.16 5.49 17.48
C VAL A 21 24.14 4.98 18.53
N ASP A 22 24.96 3.98 18.21
CA ASP A 22 25.84 3.35 19.19
C ASP A 22 27.21 4.04 19.27
N GLY A 23 27.78 4.37 18.11
CA GLY A 23 29.11 4.98 18.01
C GLY A 23 29.14 6.43 18.49
N LEU A 24 28.36 7.29 17.82
CA LEU A 24 28.35 8.74 18.03
C LEU A 24 27.28 9.18 19.04
N LYS A 25 26.33 8.31 19.38
CA LYS A 25 25.26 8.56 20.37
C LYS A 25 24.53 9.88 20.17
N LEU A 26 24.17 10.18 18.92
CA LEU A 26 23.56 11.44 18.50
C LEU A 26 22.08 11.60 18.92
N GLY A 27 21.59 10.70 19.78
CA GLY A 27 20.21 10.68 20.26
C GLY A 27 19.18 10.52 19.15
N VAL A 28 17.94 10.89 19.46
CA VAL A 28 16.78 10.70 18.57
C VAL A 28 16.95 11.43 17.24
N VAL A 29 17.55 12.62 17.23
CA VAL A 29 17.79 13.40 16.01
C VAL A 29 18.76 12.66 15.08
N GLY A 30 19.85 12.11 15.63
CA GLY A 30 20.77 11.28 14.87
C GLY A 30 20.12 10.02 14.31
N THR A 31 19.30 9.34 15.11
CA THR A 31 18.53 8.17 14.65
C THR A 31 17.65 8.50 13.46
N MET A 32 16.92 9.62 13.48
CA MET A 32 16.09 10.05 12.35
C MET A 32 16.92 10.38 11.11
N ALA A 33 18.08 11.01 11.28
CA ALA A 33 18.96 11.37 10.16
C ALA A 33 19.47 10.13 9.37
N THR A 34 19.63 8.99 10.04
CA THR A 34 20.08 7.74 9.39
C THR A 34 19.16 7.28 8.28
N VAL A 35 17.84 7.45 8.45
CA VAL A 35 16.82 7.10 7.46
C VAL A 35 16.96 8.00 6.23
N SER A 36 17.09 9.31 6.44
CA SER A 36 17.29 10.28 5.36
C SER A 36 18.53 9.96 4.52
N ILE A 37 19.66 9.66 5.16
CA ILE A 37 20.90 9.27 4.46
C ILE A 37 20.65 8.04 3.57
N SER A 38 19.96 7.03 4.10
CA SER A 38 19.70 5.77 3.40
C SER A 38 18.76 5.96 2.20
N TRP A 39 17.79 6.87 2.31
CA TRP A 39 16.93 7.24 1.19
C TRP A 39 17.70 7.97 0.08
N TRP A 40 18.61 8.88 0.45
CA TRP A 40 19.46 9.58 -0.52
C TRP A 40 20.39 8.63 -1.27
N VAL A 41 20.88 7.56 -0.64
CA VAL A 41 21.66 6.51 -1.33
C VAL A 41 20.85 5.91 -2.49
N ASN A 42 19.57 5.59 -2.28
CA ASN A 42 18.71 5.10 -3.37
C ASN A 42 18.56 6.12 -4.50
N VAL A 43 18.33 7.40 -4.15
CA VAL A 43 18.19 8.47 -5.13
C VAL A 43 19.47 8.59 -5.98
N LEU A 44 20.64 8.61 -5.34
CA LEU A 44 21.91 8.75 -6.02
C LEU A 44 22.23 7.55 -6.92
N ILE A 45 21.98 6.32 -6.48
CA ILE A 45 22.21 5.12 -7.30
C ILE A 45 21.28 5.10 -8.51
N LEU A 46 19.99 5.40 -8.32
CA LEU A 46 19.02 5.41 -9.43
C LEU A 46 19.31 6.55 -10.42
N LEU A 47 19.69 7.73 -9.92
CA LEU A 47 20.09 8.86 -10.75
C LEU A 47 21.33 8.50 -11.57
N ALA A 48 22.39 7.99 -10.92
CA ALA A 48 23.61 7.57 -11.59
C ALA A 48 23.33 6.48 -12.64
N TYR A 49 22.48 5.50 -12.33
CA TYR A 49 22.09 4.48 -13.30
C TYR A 49 21.41 5.10 -14.52
N SER A 50 20.49 6.05 -14.32
CA SER A 50 19.78 6.71 -15.41
C SER A 50 20.70 7.58 -16.27
N THR A 51 21.60 8.36 -15.66
CA THR A 51 22.46 9.32 -16.36
C THR A 51 23.70 8.70 -16.99
N CYS A 52 24.23 7.62 -16.41
CA CYS A 52 25.44 6.93 -16.90
C CYS A 52 25.13 5.82 -17.94
N GLY A 53 24.01 5.92 -18.65
CA GLY A 53 23.71 5.05 -19.79
C GLY A 53 22.88 3.80 -19.48
N GLY A 54 22.32 3.65 -18.28
CA GLY A 54 21.41 2.55 -17.94
C GLY A 54 20.01 2.66 -18.57
N CYS A 55 19.63 3.86 -19.04
CA CYS A 55 18.32 4.16 -19.64
C CYS A 55 18.46 4.92 -20.98
N PRO A 56 19.19 4.41 -21.99
CA PRO A 56 19.57 5.20 -23.17
C PRO A 56 18.38 5.59 -24.07
N LEU A 57 17.27 4.84 -24.01
CA LEU A 57 16.08 5.09 -24.82
C LEU A 57 15.09 6.08 -24.18
N THR A 58 15.19 6.30 -22.87
CA THR A 58 14.19 7.08 -22.11
C THR A 58 14.78 8.30 -21.43
N TRP A 59 16.09 8.33 -21.16
CA TRP A 59 16.77 9.47 -20.59
C TRP A 59 17.21 10.46 -21.69
N THR A 60 16.56 11.62 -21.76
CA THR A 60 16.84 12.68 -22.74
C THR A 60 17.66 13.84 -22.16
N ALA A 61 18.39 13.62 -21.07
CA ALA A 61 19.07 14.64 -20.27
C ALA A 61 18.12 15.70 -19.65
N PHE A 62 18.70 16.66 -18.95
CA PHE A 62 17.96 17.76 -18.34
C PHE A 62 17.48 18.74 -19.41
N SER A 63 16.18 19.01 -19.43
CA SER A 63 15.55 19.86 -20.44
C SER A 63 14.41 20.66 -19.82
N SER A 64 14.15 21.87 -20.33
CA SER A 64 13.04 22.73 -19.87
C SER A 64 11.66 22.12 -20.14
N GLU A 65 11.59 21.16 -21.05
CA GLU A 65 10.44 20.35 -21.42
C GLU A 65 9.91 19.57 -20.20
N ALA A 66 10.75 19.27 -19.21
CA ALA A 66 10.33 18.65 -17.95
C ALA A 66 9.33 19.51 -17.15
N PHE A 67 9.27 20.82 -17.41
CA PHE A 67 8.30 21.74 -16.79
C PHE A 67 7.00 21.88 -17.60
N THR A 68 6.84 21.14 -18.70
CA THR A 68 5.57 21.08 -19.44
C THR A 68 4.60 20.08 -18.79
N GLY A 69 3.29 20.35 -18.87
CA GLY A 69 2.27 19.42 -18.35
C GLY A 69 2.21 19.27 -16.82
N LEU A 70 2.92 20.11 -16.05
CA LEU A 70 2.97 20.04 -14.58
C LEU A 70 1.60 20.06 -13.91
N TRP A 71 0.63 20.80 -14.47
CA TRP A 71 -0.72 20.83 -13.92
C TRP A 71 -1.47 19.50 -14.09
N GLU A 72 -1.35 18.86 -15.26
CA GLU A 72 -1.93 17.54 -15.50
C GLU A 72 -1.27 16.50 -14.58
N PHE A 73 0.07 16.54 -14.46
CA PHE A 73 0.83 15.70 -13.55
C PHE A 73 0.44 15.91 -12.08
N LEU A 74 0.32 17.16 -11.63
CA LEU A 74 -0.04 17.49 -10.26
C LEU A 74 -1.46 16.99 -9.94
N LYS A 75 -2.43 17.19 -10.83
CA LYS A 75 -3.81 16.71 -10.65
C LYS A 75 -3.89 15.19 -10.54
N LEU A 76 -3.12 14.48 -11.37
CA LEU A 76 -3.04 13.01 -11.36
C LEU A 76 -2.36 12.50 -10.09
N SER A 77 -1.23 13.11 -9.73
CA SER A 77 -0.43 12.75 -8.56
C SER A 77 -1.17 13.06 -7.26
N ALA A 78 -1.86 14.19 -7.17
CA ALA A 78 -2.69 14.54 -6.03
C ALA A 78 -3.81 13.53 -5.83
N SER A 79 -4.48 13.09 -6.91
CA SER A 79 -5.51 12.06 -6.82
C SER A 79 -4.96 10.72 -6.30
N SER A 80 -3.79 10.31 -6.78
CA SER A 80 -3.11 9.08 -6.33
C SER A 80 -2.65 9.19 -4.88
N GLY A 81 -2.09 10.35 -4.50
CA GLY A 81 -1.65 10.65 -3.14
C GLY A 81 -2.82 10.64 -2.17
N VAL A 82 -3.94 11.30 -2.50
CA VAL A 82 -5.15 11.28 -1.68
C VAL A 82 -5.68 9.85 -1.53
N MET A 83 -5.75 9.07 -2.61
CA MET A 83 -6.20 7.67 -2.56
C MET A 83 -5.40 6.84 -1.54
N LEU A 84 -4.06 6.90 -1.59
CA LEU A 84 -3.17 6.18 -0.67
C LEU A 84 -3.20 6.77 0.76
N CYS A 85 -3.28 8.09 0.90
CA CYS A 85 -3.38 8.74 2.19
C CYS A 85 -4.67 8.34 2.91
N LEU A 86 -5.80 8.28 2.20
CA LEU A 86 -7.08 7.86 2.75
C LEU A 86 -7.00 6.42 3.29
N GLU A 87 -6.31 5.51 2.59
CA GLU A 87 -6.07 4.13 3.03
C GLU A 87 -5.17 4.09 4.28
N ASN A 88 -4.07 4.83 4.29
CA ASN A 88 -3.14 4.84 5.42
C ASN A 88 -3.74 5.50 6.68
N TRP A 89 -4.42 6.64 6.52
CA TRP A 89 -5.10 7.32 7.62
C TRP A 89 -6.22 6.48 8.21
N TYR A 90 -6.87 5.64 7.41
CA TYR A 90 -7.90 4.72 7.89
C TYR A 90 -7.37 3.79 8.99
N TYR A 91 -6.20 3.19 8.79
CA TYR A 91 -5.56 2.35 9.82
C TYR A 91 -5.05 3.17 11.02
N ARG A 92 -4.66 4.44 10.83
CA ARG A 92 -4.31 5.33 11.96
C ARG A 92 -5.52 5.67 12.82
N ILE A 93 -6.68 5.89 12.20
CA ILE A 93 -7.95 6.10 12.91
C ILE A 93 -8.30 4.87 13.75
N LEU A 94 -8.12 3.65 13.23
CA LEU A 94 -8.34 2.42 13.98
C LEU A 94 -7.49 2.36 15.26
N ILE A 95 -6.21 2.72 15.18
CA ILE A 95 -5.30 2.78 16.34
C ILE A 95 -5.76 3.85 17.33
N ILE A 96 -6.09 5.06 16.85
CA ILE A 96 -6.55 6.18 17.70
C ILE A 96 -7.86 5.81 18.42
N MET A 97 -8.83 5.25 17.71
CA MET A 97 -10.10 4.79 18.28
C MET A 97 -9.87 3.74 19.37
N THR A 98 -8.98 2.79 19.10
CA THR A 98 -8.63 1.73 20.06
C THR A 98 -7.95 2.28 21.33
N GLY A 99 -7.18 3.36 21.20
CA GLY A 99 -6.53 4.03 22.33
C GLY A 99 -7.48 4.74 23.30
N ASN A 100 -8.75 4.91 22.93
CA ASN A 100 -9.77 5.55 23.77
C ASN A 100 -10.70 4.53 24.48
N LEU A 101 -10.31 3.26 24.54
CA LEU A 101 -11.04 2.22 25.28
C LEU A 101 -10.60 2.17 26.76
N GLU A 102 -11.47 1.67 27.64
CA GLU A 102 -11.17 1.58 29.09
C GLU A 102 -9.90 0.74 29.39
N ASN A 103 -9.66 -0.34 28.62
CA ASN A 103 -8.44 -1.15 28.68
C ASN A 103 -7.44 -0.79 27.56
N ALA A 104 -7.23 0.52 27.32
CA ALA A 104 -6.43 1.03 26.20
C ALA A 104 -5.05 0.40 26.07
N ARG A 105 -4.36 0.11 27.18
CA ARG A 105 -2.99 -0.45 27.13
C ARG A 105 -2.93 -1.79 26.42
N ILE A 106 -3.67 -2.78 26.91
CA ILE A 106 -3.69 -4.14 26.33
C ILE A 106 -4.27 -4.09 24.91
N ALA A 107 -5.30 -3.28 24.71
CA ALA A 107 -5.94 -3.08 23.41
C ALA A 107 -4.98 -2.53 22.35
N VAL A 108 -4.24 -1.46 22.68
CA VAL A 108 -3.28 -0.82 21.77
C VAL A 108 -2.05 -1.70 21.58
N ASP A 109 -1.53 -2.34 22.62
CA ASP A 109 -0.35 -3.21 22.51
C ASP A 109 -0.65 -4.40 21.58
N SER A 110 -1.78 -5.10 21.81
CA SER A 110 -2.18 -6.23 20.97
C SER A 110 -2.51 -5.82 19.54
N LEU A 111 -3.19 -4.70 19.34
CA LEU A 111 -3.46 -4.17 18.00
C LEU A 111 -2.17 -3.75 17.29
N SER A 112 -1.21 -3.16 17.99
CA SER A 112 0.08 -2.74 17.42
C SER A 112 0.91 -3.92 16.94
N ILE A 113 0.91 -5.03 17.69
CA ILE A 113 1.52 -6.30 17.25
C ILE A 113 0.85 -6.80 15.96
N CYS A 114 -0.48 -6.84 15.94
CA CYS A 114 -1.23 -7.27 14.75
C CYS A 114 -0.96 -6.38 13.54
N MET A 115 -0.94 -5.06 13.73
CA MET A 115 -0.65 -4.09 12.67
C MET A 115 0.80 -4.15 12.19
N SER A 116 1.74 -4.55 13.05
CA SER A 116 3.13 -4.79 12.65
C SER A 116 3.24 -6.00 11.71
N ILE A 117 2.56 -7.10 12.05
CA ILE A 117 2.49 -8.30 11.20
C ILE A 117 1.82 -7.97 9.86
N ASN A 118 0.67 -7.27 9.90
CA ASN A 118 0.00 -6.80 8.69
C ASN A 118 0.90 -5.86 7.87
N GLY A 119 1.69 -5.00 8.53
CA GLY A 119 2.66 -4.12 7.87
C GLY A 119 3.76 -4.87 7.12
N TRP A 120 4.26 -5.97 7.67
CA TRP A 120 5.25 -6.83 7.02
C TRP A 120 4.67 -7.52 5.78
N GLU A 121 3.47 -8.10 5.91
CA GLU A 121 2.78 -8.77 4.80
C GLU A 121 2.42 -7.78 3.69
N MET A 122 1.90 -6.60 4.05
CA MET A 122 1.43 -5.55 3.13
C MET A 122 2.51 -5.06 2.14
N MET A 123 3.80 -5.26 2.43
CA MET A 123 4.88 -4.98 1.47
C MET A 123 4.77 -5.82 0.20
N ILE A 124 4.20 -7.03 0.29
CA ILE A 124 4.00 -7.92 -0.86
C ILE A 124 2.85 -7.40 -1.74
N PRO A 125 1.61 -7.19 -1.25
CA PRO A 125 0.57 -6.56 -2.03
C PRO A 125 0.94 -5.18 -2.58
N LEU A 126 1.73 -4.38 -1.84
CA LEU A 126 2.20 -3.08 -2.33
C LEU A 126 3.18 -3.21 -3.51
N ALA A 127 4.01 -4.27 -3.53
CA ALA A 127 4.82 -4.60 -4.69
C ALA A 127 3.95 -4.99 -5.90
N PHE A 128 2.88 -5.77 -5.68
CA PHE A 128 1.90 -6.06 -6.73
C PHE A 128 1.13 -4.82 -7.19
N PHE A 129 0.77 -3.90 -6.29
CA PHE A 129 0.16 -2.60 -6.63
C PHE A 129 1.03 -1.87 -7.66
N ALA A 130 2.33 -1.72 -7.36
CA ALA A 130 3.26 -1.02 -8.24
C ALA A 130 3.50 -1.78 -9.55
N GLY A 131 3.77 -3.10 -9.47
CA GLY A 131 4.07 -3.93 -10.63
C GLY A 131 2.89 -4.06 -11.60
N THR A 132 1.69 -4.30 -11.06
CA THR A 132 0.45 -4.41 -11.85
C THR A 132 0.10 -3.07 -12.48
N GLY A 133 0.21 -1.97 -11.73
CA GLY A 133 -0.05 -0.62 -12.26
C GLY A 133 0.82 -0.29 -13.47
N VAL A 134 2.14 -0.58 -13.40
CA VAL A 134 3.05 -0.39 -14.54
C VAL A 134 2.68 -1.30 -15.72
N ARG A 135 2.37 -2.58 -15.48
CA ARG A 135 2.03 -3.52 -16.56
C ARG A 135 0.73 -3.15 -17.25
N VAL A 136 -0.31 -2.83 -16.50
CA VAL A 136 -1.59 -2.37 -17.03
C VAL A 136 -1.42 -1.07 -17.81
N ALA A 137 -0.68 -0.09 -17.28
CA ALA A 137 -0.41 1.16 -17.98
C ALA A 137 0.30 0.95 -19.32
N ASN A 138 1.29 0.06 -19.37
CA ASN A 138 2.04 -0.23 -20.58
C ASN A 138 1.17 -0.93 -21.64
N GLU A 139 0.39 -1.94 -21.26
CA GLU A 139 -0.51 -2.65 -22.18
C GLU A 139 -1.59 -1.72 -22.73
N LEU A 140 -2.20 -0.87 -21.88
CA LEU A 140 -3.17 0.12 -22.31
C LEU A 140 -2.54 1.18 -23.23
N GLY A 141 -1.34 1.67 -22.90
CA GLY A 141 -0.59 2.62 -23.73
C GLY A 141 -0.23 2.05 -25.11
N ALA A 142 0.00 0.73 -25.19
CA ALA A 142 0.22 0.00 -26.43
C ALA A 142 -1.08 -0.32 -27.21
N GLY A 143 -2.25 0.07 -26.70
CA GLY A 143 -3.53 -0.23 -27.33
C GLY A 143 -4.01 -1.68 -27.14
N ASN A 144 -3.42 -2.42 -26.19
CA ASN A 144 -3.72 -3.84 -25.95
C ASN A 144 -4.62 -4.04 -24.71
N GLY A 145 -5.93 -3.86 -24.89
CA GLY A 145 -6.92 -4.06 -23.81
C GLY A 145 -6.93 -5.48 -23.25
N LYS A 146 -6.84 -6.49 -24.13
CA LYS A 146 -6.70 -7.90 -23.72
C LYS A 146 -5.47 -8.15 -22.85
N GLY A 147 -4.33 -7.55 -23.18
CA GLY A 147 -3.09 -7.63 -22.39
C GLY A 147 -3.26 -7.04 -21.00
N ALA A 148 -3.88 -5.87 -20.90
CA ALA A 148 -4.17 -5.21 -19.61
C ALA A 148 -5.10 -6.06 -18.72
N ARG A 149 -6.14 -6.66 -19.31
CA ARG A 149 -7.03 -7.60 -18.61
C ARG A 149 -6.29 -8.83 -18.12
N PHE A 150 -5.44 -9.42 -18.98
CA PHE A 150 -4.67 -10.61 -18.62
C PHE A 150 -3.69 -10.31 -17.47
N ALA A 151 -2.96 -9.20 -17.54
CA ALA A 151 -2.05 -8.76 -16.47
C ALA A 151 -2.79 -8.57 -15.14
N THR A 152 -4.01 -8.01 -15.18
CA THR A 152 -4.88 -7.86 -14.01
C THR A 152 -5.26 -9.21 -13.40
N ILE A 153 -5.75 -10.15 -14.21
CA ILE A 153 -6.17 -11.48 -13.73
C ILE A 153 -4.99 -12.21 -13.09
N VAL A 154 -3.85 -12.28 -13.79
CA VAL A 154 -2.66 -12.97 -13.29
C VAL A 154 -2.18 -12.37 -11.96
N SER A 155 -2.14 -11.05 -11.86
CA SER A 155 -1.65 -10.38 -10.64
C SER A 155 -2.59 -10.57 -9.46
N VAL A 156 -3.91 -10.48 -9.67
CA VAL A 156 -4.90 -10.72 -8.62
C VAL A 156 -4.88 -12.18 -8.17
N THR A 157 -4.83 -13.13 -9.10
CA THR A 157 -4.77 -14.57 -8.77
C THR A 157 -3.51 -14.90 -7.99
N GLN A 158 -2.34 -14.42 -8.43
CA GLN A 158 -1.07 -14.69 -7.74
C GLN A 158 -1.04 -14.07 -6.35
N SER A 159 -1.47 -12.82 -6.22
CA SER A 159 -1.52 -12.14 -4.93
C SER A 159 -2.49 -12.82 -3.96
N LEU A 160 -3.66 -13.29 -4.46
CA LEU A 160 -4.61 -14.05 -3.66
C LEU A 160 -4.03 -15.40 -3.18
N ILE A 161 -3.29 -16.11 -4.03
CA ILE A 161 -2.63 -17.37 -3.62
C ILE A 161 -1.62 -17.11 -2.49
N ILE A 162 -0.82 -16.04 -2.60
CA ILE A 162 0.13 -15.64 -1.57
C ILE A 162 -0.61 -15.21 -0.29
N GLY A 163 -1.69 -14.43 -0.42
CA GLY A 163 -2.54 -14.04 0.69
C GLY A 163 -3.15 -15.23 1.42
N LEU A 164 -3.64 -16.24 0.69
CA LEU A 164 -4.15 -17.49 1.26
C LEU A 164 -3.05 -18.25 2.02
N PHE A 165 -1.83 -18.28 1.49
CA PHE A 165 -0.68 -18.89 2.18
C PHE A 165 -0.40 -18.20 3.53
N PHE A 166 -0.34 -16.86 3.57
CA PHE A 166 -0.15 -16.12 4.83
C PHE A 166 -1.35 -16.24 5.78
N TRP A 167 -2.58 -16.26 5.23
CA TRP A 167 -3.79 -16.51 6.00
C TRP A 167 -3.71 -17.86 6.73
N VAL A 168 -3.33 -18.93 6.03
CA VAL A 168 -3.15 -20.26 6.63
C VAL A 168 -2.06 -20.23 7.70
N ILE A 169 -0.91 -19.59 7.43
CA ILE A 169 0.18 -19.47 8.42
C ILE A 169 -0.32 -18.80 9.70
N ILE A 170 -1.00 -17.67 9.59
CA ILE A 170 -1.47 -16.94 10.77
C ILE A 170 -2.51 -17.75 11.53
N MET A 171 -3.42 -18.44 10.83
CA MET A 171 -4.40 -19.31 11.46
C MET A 171 -3.77 -20.52 12.15
N LEU A 172 -2.68 -21.08 11.62
CA LEU A 172 -1.97 -22.22 12.25
C LEU A 172 -1.12 -21.79 13.45
N PHE A 173 -0.46 -20.63 13.36
CA PHE A 173 0.49 -20.13 14.36
C PHE A 173 -0.08 -19.03 15.25
N HIS A 174 -1.41 -18.87 15.30
CA HIS A 174 -2.09 -17.76 15.97
C HIS A 174 -1.75 -17.64 17.47
N ASN A 175 -1.42 -18.76 18.13
CA ASN A 175 -1.03 -18.76 19.55
C ASN A 175 0.43 -18.36 19.78
N GLN A 176 1.30 -18.58 18.79
CA GLN A 176 2.75 -18.42 18.91
C GLN A 176 3.28 -17.14 18.25
N ILE A 177 2.56 -16.60 17.26
CA ILE A 177 3.02 -15.46 16.45
C ILE A 177 3.34 -14.21 17.28
N ALA A 178 2.67 -14.05 18.42
CA ALA A 178 2.85 -12.91 19.31
C ALA A 178 4.07 -13.04 20.25
N TRP A 179 4.64 -14.24 20.40
CA TRP A 179 5.78 -14.49 21.32
C TRP A 179 7.04 -13.75 20.94
N ILE A 180 7.23 -13.42 19.66
CA ILE A 180 8.37 -12.63 19.20
C ILE A 180 8.27 -11.14 19.58
N PHE A 181 7.08 -10.67 19.98
CA PHE A 181 6.81 -9.27 20.29
C PHE A 181 6.65 -9.00 21.78
N SER A 182 6.07 -9.93 22.54
CA SER A 182 5.77 -9.72 23.95
C SER A 182 5.82 -11.01 24.75
N SER A 183 6.21 -10.89 26.02
CA SER A 183 6.17 -11.96 27.02
C SER A 183 4.97 -11.83 27.97
N SER A 184 4.12 -10.81 27.82
CA SER A 184 2.95 -10.60 28.69
C SER A 184 1.80 -11.50 28.28
N GLU A 185 1.37 -12.39 29.18
CA GLU A 185 0.29 -13.35 28.94
C GLU A 185 -1.03 -12.66 28.55
N GLU A 186 -1.35 -11.53 29.16
CA GLU A 186 -2.54 -10.74 28.85
C GLU A 186 -2.53 -10.22 27.40
N VAL A 187 -1.37 -9.74 26.93
CA VAL A 187 -1.19 -9.26 25.56
C VAL A 187 -1.25 -10.41 24.58
N LEU A 188 -0.60 -11.54 24.90
CA LEU A 188 -0.62 -12.75 24.07
C LEU A 188 -2.04 -13.29 23.88
N MET A 189 -2.84 -13.36 24.95
CA MET A 189 -4.24 -13.75 24.86
C MET A 189 -5.08 -12.76 24.04
N ALA A 190 -4.81 -11.46 24.13
CA ALA A 190 -5.50 -10.45 23.35
C ALA A 190 -5.16 -10.57 21.85
N VAL A 191 -3.87 -10.73 21.49
CA VAL A 191 -3.46 -10.95 20.08
C VAL A 191 -4.06 -12.23 19.53
N ASN A 192 -4.09 -13.30 20.33
CA ASN A 192 -4.72 -14.56 19.93
C ASN A 192 -6.19 -14.36 19.52
N LYS A 193 -6.98 -13.64 20.33
CA LYS A 193 -8.38 -13.31 20.00
C LYS A 193 -8.50 -12.49 18.71
N LEU A 194 -7.55 -11.60 18.45
CA LEU A 194 -7.53 -10.77 17.24
C LEU A 194 -6.98 -11.48 15.99
N SER A 195 -6.32 -12.64 16.15
CA SER A 195 -5.59 -13.30 15.07
C SER A 195 -6.50 -13.74 13.91
N ILE A 196 -7.76 -14.07 14.18
CA ILE A 196 -8.75 -14.38 13.14
C ILE A 196 -9.03 -13.13 12.29
N LEU A 197 -9.22 -11.97 12.93
CA LEU A 197 -9.40 -10.69 12.20
C LEU A 197 -8.14 -10.29 11.46
N LEU A 198 -6.96 -10.51 12.03
CA LEU A 198 -5.69 -10.29 11.36
C LEU A 198 -5.57 -11.13 10.09
N ALA A 199 -5.86 -12.43 10.17
CA ALA A 199 -5.81 -13.33 9.03
C ALA A 199 -6.77 -12.84 7.93
N LEU A 200 -8.02 -12.56 8.27
CA LEU A 200 -9.01 -12.04 7.30
C LEU A 200 -8.60 -10.69 6.70
N THR A 201 -7.98 -9.81 7.50
CA THR A 201 -7.45 -8.52 7.03
C THR A 201 -6.36 -8.74 5.99
N ILE A 202 -5.43 -9.65 6.24
CA ILE A 202 -4.35 -10.01 5.30
C ILE A 202 -4.93 -10.59 4.00
N LEU A 203 -5.92 -11.47 4.10
CA LEU A 203 -6.57 -12.02 2.91
C LEU A 203 -7.23 -10.93 2.06
N LEU A 204 -7.94 -9.98 2.67
CA LEU A 204 -8.54 -8.85 1.95
C LEU A 204 -7.47 -7.91 1.37
N ASN A 205 -6.45 -7.59 2.16
CA ASN A 205 -5.32 -6.76 1.75
C ASN A 205 -4.42 -7.44 0.70
N SER A 206 -4.58 -8.73 0.44
CA SER A 206 -3.90 -9.39 -0.68
C SER A 206 -4.52 -9.05 -2.04
N VAL A 207 -5.80 -8.65 -2.08
CA VAL A 207 -6.52 -8.34 -3.33
C VAL A 207 -6.64 -6.84 -3.54
N GLN A 208 -6.98 -6.10 -2.49
CA GLN A 208 -7.32 -4.68 -2.58
C GLN A 208 -6.22 -3.81 -3.20
N PRO A 209 -4.94 -3.86 -2.75
CA PRO A 209 -3.86 -3.06 -3.31
C PRO A 209 -3.61 -3.40 -4.78
N VAL A 210 -3.77 -4.66 -5.19
CA VAL A 210 -3.61 -5.03 -6.60
C VAL A 210 -4.65 -4.34 -7.47
N LEU A 211 -5.91 -4.32 -7.04
CA LEU A 211 -6.99 -3.61 -7.73
C LEU A 211 -6.79 -2.08 -7.73
N SER A 212 -6.31 -1.51 -6.62
CA SER A 212 -5.90 -0.09 -6.60
C SER A 212 -4.74 0.17 -7.58
N GLY A 213 -3.81 -0.77 -7.74
CA GLY A 213 -2.70 -0.67 -8.69
C GLY A 213 -3.19 -0.70 -10.13
N VAL A 214 -4.13 -1.59 -10.45
CA VAL A 214 -4.85 -1.62 -11.73
C VAL A 214 -5.53 -0.28 -11.99
N ALA A 215 -6.22 0.28 -11.01
CA ALA A 215 -6.88 1.56 -11.14
C ALA A 215 -5.89 2.71 -11.43
N VAL A 216 -4.73 2.73 -10.77
CA VAL A 216 -3.66 3.69 -11.08
C VAL A 216 -3.13 3.49 -12.50
N GLY A 217 -2.87 2.24 -12.90
CA GLY A 217 -2.41 1.91 -14.26
C GLY A 217 -3.40 2.31 -15.36
N SER A 218 -4.71 2.21 -15.08
CA SER A 218 -5.78 2.65 -15.98
C SER A 218 -6.08 4.15 -15.90
N GLY A 219 -5.56 4.84 -14.87
CA GLY A 219 -5.78 6.28 -14.63
C GLY A 219 -7.10 6.61 -13.94
N TRP A 220 -7.67 5.68 -13.17
CA TRP A 220 -8.93 5.82 -12.42
C TRP A 220 -8.73 6.34 -10.99
N GLN A 221 -7.53 6.76 -10.58
CA GLN A 221 -7.24 7.09 -9.18
C GLN A 221 -8.20 8.10 -8.54
N SER A 222 -8.70 9.10 -9.28
CA SER A 222 -9.67 10.07 -8.74
C SER A 222 -11.00 9.39 -8.39
N TYR A 223 -11.47 8.47 -9.23
CA TYR A 223 -12.69 7.71 -8.98
C TYR A 223 -12.53 6.79 -7.77
N VAL A 224 -11.38 6.11 -7.66
CA VAL A 224 -11.07 5.27 -6.50
C VAL A 224 -10.94 6.08 -5.22
N ALA A 225 -10.38 7.30 -5.26
CA ALA A 225 -10.33 8.18 -4.09
C ALA A 225 -11.74 8.51 -3.54
N TYR A 226 -12.74 8.75 -4.41
CA TYR A 226 -14.13 8.94 -3.97
C TYR A 226 -14.74 7.67 -3.37
N ILE A 227 -14.44 6.51 -3.95
CA ILE A 227 -14.88 5.21 -3.40
C ILE A 227 -14.25 5.00 -2.01
N ASN A 228 -12.96 5.27 -1.86
CA ASN A 228 -12.25 5.16 -0.58
C ASN A 228 -12.88 6.09 0.47
N LEU A 229 -13.24 7.33 0.11
CA LEU A 229 -13.91 8.25 1.02
C LEU A 229 -15.25 7.69 1.51
N GLY A 230 -16.09 7.19 0.60
CA GLY A 230 -17.38 6.61 0.94
C GLY A 230 -17.26 5.34 1.78
N CYS A 231 -16.45 4.38 1.35
CA CYS A 231 -16.31 3.10 2.03
C CYS A 231 -15.64 3.24 3.39
N TYR A 232 -14.49 3.90 3.46
CA TYR A 232 -13.73 3.99 4.70
C TYR A 232 -14.36 4.96 5.69
N TYR A 233 -14.73 6.17 5.26
CA TYR A 233 -15.09 7.25 6.19
C TYR A 233 -16.60 7.37 6.39
N CYS A 234 -17.43 7.11 5.37
CA CYS A 234 -18.89 7.20 5.52
C CYS A 234 -19.51 5.89 6.04
N ILE A 235 -18.88 4.74 5.82
CA ILE A 235 -19.41 3.44 6.24
C ILE A 235 -18.51 2.81 7.32
N GLY A 236 -17.23 2.60 7.00
CA GLY A 236 -16.31 1.84 7.82
C GLY A 236 -16.03 2.44 9.20
N VAL A 237 -15.67 3.74 9.29
CA VAL A 237 -15.44 4.42 10.57
C VAL A 237 -16.71 4.42 11.44
N PRO A 238 -17.89 4.85 10.94
CA PRO A 238 -19.13 4.77 11.71
C PRO A 238 -19.46 3.35 12.19
N LEU A 239 -19.31 2.34 11.33
CA LEU A 239 -19.59 0.95 11.70
C LEU A 239 -18.60 0.46 12.76
N GLY A 240 -17.32 0.79 12.65
CA GLY A 240 -16.31 0.51 13.67
C GLY A 240 -16.66 1.16 15.01
N PHE A 241 -17.12 2.43 15.00
CA PHE A 241 -17.57 3.11 16.20
C PHE A 241 -18.80 2.43 16.84
N LEU A 242 -19.81 2.10 16.04
CA LEU A 242 -21.01 1.41 16.51
C LEU A 242 -20.66 0.06 17.14
N MET A 243 -19.88 -0.77 16.44
CA MET A 243 -19.45 -2.09 16.93
C MET A 243 -18.60 -1.98 18.21
N GLY A 244 -17.72 -0.98 18.29
CA GLY A 244 -16.85 -0.77 19.45
C GLY A 244 -17.60 -0.33 20.71
N TRP A 245 -18.36 0.77 20.63
CA TRP A 245 -18.94 1.43 21.81
C TRP A 245 -20.42 1.11 22.04
N VAL A 246 -21.23 1.02 20.99
CA VAL A 246 -22.68 0.79 21.15
C VAL A 246 -22.93 -0.69 21.48
N PHE A 247 -22.36 -1.59 20.68
CA PHE A 247 -22.47 -3.04 20.93
C PHE A 247 -21.43 -3.58 21.92
N LYS A 248 -20.51 -2.72 22.38
CA LYS A 248 -19.49 -3.02 23.40
C LYS A 248 -18.59 -4.22 23.04
N PHE A 249 -18.30 -4.43 21.76
CA PHE A 249 -17.36 -5.46 21.32
C PHE A 249 -15.89 -5.03 21.40
N GLY A 250 -15.61 -3.81 21.88
CA GLY A 250 -14.25 -3.30 22.10
C GLY A 250 -13.41 -3.28 20.82
N VAL A 251 -12.11 -3.59 20.94
CA VAL A 251 -11.14 -3.57 19.83
C VAL A 251 -11.58 -4.45 18.66
N MET A 252 -12.07 -5.65 18.97
CA MET A 252 -12.51 -6.63 17.98
C MET A 252 -13.68 -6.06 17.17
N GLY A 253 -14.63 -5.40 17.83
CA GLY A 253 -15.74 -4.71 17.16
C GLY A 253 -15.28 -3.59 16.25
N ILE A 254 -14.40 -2.71 16.75
CA ILE A 254 -13.89 -1.58 15.96
C ILE A 254 -13.18 -2.10 14.71
N TRP A 255 -12.25 -3.03 14.89
CA TRP A 255 -11.48 -3.56 13.78
C TRP A 255 -12.37 -4.33 12.79
N ALA A 256 -13.27 -5.19 13.26
CA ALA A 256 -14.22 -5.90 12.39
C ALA A 256 -15.11 -4.92 11.60
N GLY A 257 -15.71 -3.93 12.27
CA GLY A 257 -16.56 -2.93 11.64
C GLY A 257 -15.81 -2.14 10.56
N MET A 258 -14.56 -1.78 10.81
CA MET A 258 -13.73 -1.09 9.82
C MET A 258 -13.35 -2.00 8.64
N ILE A 259 -12.95 -3.24 8.90
CA ILE A 259 -12.56 -4.16 7.82
C ILE A 259 -13.75 -4.55 6.95
N PHE A 260 -14.86 -4.99 7.54
CA PHE A 260 -16.02 -5.44 6.78
C PHE A 260 -16.83 -4.29 6.20
N GLY A 261 -16.96 -3.15 6.91
CA GLY A 261 -17.68 -1.98 6.43
C GLY A 261 -16.88 -1.11 5.46
N GLY A 262 -15.56 -1.08 5.60
CA GLY A 262 -14.65 -0.29 4.78
C GLY A 262 -13.94 -1.11 3.72
N THR A 263 -12.90 -1.84 4.13
CA THR A 263 -11.98 -2.56 3.22
C THR A 263 -12.69 -3.58 2.34
N ALA A 264 -13.56 -4.41 2.90
CA ALA A 264 -14.27 -5.44 2.15
C ALA A 264 -15.23 -4.80 1.12
N VAL A 265 -16.01 -3.80 1.51
CA VAL A 265 -16.94 -3.08 0.61
C VAL A 265 -16.16 -2.41 -0.53
N GLN A 266 -15.06 -1.72 -0.21
CA GLN A 266 -14.19 -1.08 -1.19
C GLN A 266 -13.63 -2.12 -2.18
N THR A 267 -13.15 -3.26 -1.68
CA THR A 267 -12.60 -4.35 -2.50
C THR A 267 -13.65 -4.92 -3.44
N MET A 268 -14.88 -5.12 -2.95
CA MET A 268 -16.00 -5.61 -3.76
C MET A 268 -16.36 -4.62 -4.88
N ILE A 269 -16.43 -3.33 -4.56
CA ILE A 269 -16.73 -2.28 -5.54
C ILE A 269 -15.64 -2.23 -6.62
N LEU A 270 -14.36 -2.19 -6.22
CA LEU A 270 -13.24 -2.19 -7.17
C LEU A 270 -13.21 -3.47 -8.01
N GLY A 271 -13.46 -4.63 -7.40
CA GLY A 271 -13.54 -5.90 -8.10
C GLY A 271 -14.64 -5.88 -9.16
N PHE A 272 -15.83 -5.40 -8.81
CA PHE A 272 -16.95 -5.26 -9.73
C PHE A 272 -16.63 -4.31 -10.90
N ILE A 273 -16.09 -3.12 -10.62
CA ILE A 273 -15.70 -2.14 -11.65
C ILE A 273 -14.66 -2.75 -12.59
N THR A 274 -13.65 -3.43 -12.04
CA THR A 274 -12.56 -4.04 -12.81
C THR A 274 -13.08 -5.18 -13.70
N MET A 275 -14.00 -6.01 -13.19
CA MET A 275 -14.63 -7.09 -13.95
C MET A 275 -15.54 -6.58 -15.08
N ARG A 276 -16.23 -5.46 -14.86
CA ARG A 276 -17.13 -4.83 -15.84
C ARG A 276 -16.43 -3.86 -16.79
N CYS A 277 -15.14 -3.64 -16.61
CA CYS A 277 -14.37 -2.73 -17.43
C CYS A 277 -14.31 -3.19 -18.90
N ASP A 278 -14.60 -2.28 -19.81
CA ASP A 278 -14.30 -2.42 -21.22
C ASP A 278 -12.83 -2.03 -21.46
N TRP A 279 -11.96 -3.03 -21.39
CA TRP A 279 -10.52 -2.87 -21.52
C TRP A 279 -10.09 -2.34 -22.89
N GLU A 280 -10.83 -2.63 -23.96
CA GLU A 280 -10.51 -2.12 -25.30
C GLU A 280 -10.80 -0.62 -25.37
N LYS A 281 -11.92 -0.18 -24.79
CA LYS A 281 -12.24 1.24 -24.69
C LYS A 281 -11.22 2.01 -23.85
N GLU A 282 -10.74 1.42 -22.76
CA GLU A 282 -9.69 2.05 -21.93
C GLU A 282 -8.35 2.12 -22.66
N ALA A 283 -8.01 1.09 -23.45
CA ALA A 283 -6.82 1.10 -24.29
C ALA A 283 -6.89 2.23 -25.33
N GLN A 284 -8.04 2.41 -26.00
CA GLN A 284 -8.26 3.53 -26.93
C GLN A 284 -8.07 4.89 -26.25
N LYS A 285 -8.61 5.08 -25.03
CA LYS A 285 -8.40 6.32 -24.26
C LYS A 285 -6.92 6.55 -23.91
N ALA A 286 -6.20 5.49 -23.54
CA ALA A 286 -4.78 5.57 -23.24
C ALA A 286 -3.96 5.93 -24.48
N THR A 287 -4.17 5.24 -25.61
CA THR A 287 -3.52 5.56 -26.89
C THR A 287 -3.79 7.00 -27.32
N ALA A 288 -5.03 7.49 -27.17
CA ALA A 288 -5.37 8.89 -27.49
C ALA A 288 -4.60 9.90 -26.62
N ARG A 289 -4.42 9.61 -25.32
CA ARG A 289 -3.61 10.44 -24.41
C ARG A 289 -2.14 10.47 -24.82
N VAL A 290 -1.55 9.31 -25.15
CA VAL A 290 -0.15 9.20 -25.61
C VAL A 290 0.05 9.97 -26.92
N ASN A 291 -0.87 9.83 -27.88
CA ASN A 291 -0.78 10.52 -29.18
C ASN A 291 -0.86 12.04 -29.03
N LYS A 292 -1.70 12.55 -28.13
CA LYS A 292 -1.77 14.00 -27.82
C LYS A 292 -0.39 14.53 -27.42
N TRP A 293 0.34 13.81 -26.56
CA TRP A 293 1.66 14.23 -26.10
C TRP A 293 2.73 14.08 -27.18
N SER A 294 2.71 12.99 -27.96
CA SER A 294 3.67 12.81 -29.07
C SER A 294 3.55 13.90 -30.15
N ASN A 295 2.35 14.45 -30.37
CA ASN A 295 2.12 15.52 -31.33
C ASN A 295 2.41 16.93 -30.77
N THR A 296 2.50 17.07 -29.44
CA THR A 296 2.84 18.36 -28.79
C THR A 296 4.36 18.56 -28.69
N ILE A 297 5.14 17.47 -28.78
CA ILE A 297 6.61 17.47 -28.65
C ILE A 297 7.33 17.56 -30.02
N LYS A 298 6.58 17.59 -31.14
CA LYS A 298 7.10 17.90 -32.48
C LYS A 298 6.93 19.38 -32.79
#